data_AF-A0A016SWK2-F1
#
_entry.id   AF-A0A016SWK2-F1
#
_cell.length_a   1.000
_cell.length_b   1.000
_cell.length_c   1.000
_cell.angle_alpha   90.00
_cell.angle_beta   90.00
_cell.angle_gamma   90.00
#
_symmetry.space_group_name_H-M   'P 1'
#
loop_
_entity.id
_entity.type
_entity.pdbx_description
1 polymer ?
#
loop_
_entity_poly.entity_id
_entity_poly.type
_entity_poly.pdbx_seq_one_letter_code
_entity_poly.pdbx_strand_id
1 'polypeptide(L)'
;MVIKSTSHPPARYARLELCGLTYVSISETEIVRRIRAGWNCFNRHDKFLTSRTVEMKYERALFNMCTLPAMFYGVETWMLSKAAERKLACAQRRMERFMVGVRLLNKKTNAW
;
A
#
# COMPACT_ATOMS: atom_id res chain seq x y z
N MET A 1 -27.06 12.74 -2.12
CA MET A 1 -27.25 12.62 -3.58
C MET A 1 -26.00 12.02 -4.17
N VAL A 2 -26.06 10.76 -4.61
CA VAL A 2 -24.92 10.00 -5.15
C VAL A 2 -24.72 10.43 -6.60
N ILE A 3 -23.73 11.27 -6.86
CA ILE A 3 -23.33 11.57 -8.24
C ILE A 3 -22.37 10.46 -8.66
N LYS A 4 -22.91 9.44 -9.35
CA LYS A 4 -22.10 8.48 -10.11
C LYS A 4 -21.45 9.24 -11.26
N SER A 5 -20.21 9.70 -11.11
CA SER A 5 -19.40 10.15 -12.24
C SER A 5 -18.95 8.92 -13.04
N THR A 6 -19.75 8.56 -14.03
CA THR A 6 -19.32 7.69 -15.12
C THR A 6 -18.24 8.43 -15.90
N SER A 7 -16.97 8.13 -15.61
CA SER A 7 -15.83 8.66 -16.36
C SER A 7 -15.77 7.98 -17.72
N HIS A 8 -16.47 8.53 -18.70
CA HIS A 8 -16.20 8.26 -20.11
C HIS A 8 -14.88 8.98 -20.47
N PRO A 9 -13.86 8.28 -21.00
CA PRO A 9 -12.60 8.92 -21.36
C PRO A 9 -12.78 9.83 -22.60
N PRO A 10 -12.08 10.97 -22.68
CA PRO A 10 -12.23 11.92 -23.78
C PRO A 10 -11.71 11.35 -25.12
N ALA A 11 -12.47 11.65 -26.18
CA ALA A 11 -12.42 11.13 -27.55
C ALA A 11 -11.17 11.49 -28.40
N ARG A 12 -9.98 11.64 -27.81
CA ARG A 12 -8.73 11.92 -28.54
C ARG A 12 -7.77 10.72 -28.66
N TYR A 13 -8.13 9.56 -28.13
CA TYR A 13 -7.32 8.32 -28.22
C TYR A 13 -7.85 7.30 -29.24
N ALA A 14 -8.59 7.75 -30.25
CA ALA A 14 -9.27 6.89 -31.24
C ALA A 14 -8.40 6.46 -32.43
N ARG A 15 -7.08 6.39 -32.29
CA ARG A 15 -6.20 5.85 -33.33
C ARG A 15 -4.96 5.26 -32.68
N LEU A 16 -5.01 3.96 -32.41
CA LEU A 16 -3.92 2.98 -32.35
C LEU A 16 -4.46 1.75 -31.60
N GLU A 17 -5.37 1.02 -32.24
CA GLU A 17 -5.47 -0.42 -32.00
C GLU A 17 -4.40 -1.07 -32.87
N LEU A 18 -3.44 -1.76 -32.25
CA LEU A 18 -2.73 -2.94 -32.76
C LEU A 18 -1.56 -3.24 -31.80
N CYS A 19 -1.61 -4.42 -31.18
CA CYS A 19 -0.65 -5.03 -30.24
C CYS A 19 -1.04 -4.87 -28.75
N GLY A 20 -1.55 -5.97 -28.18
CA GLY A 20 -2.05 -6.11 -26.81
C GLY A 20 -0.98 -6.02 -25.73
N LEU A 21 -0.26 -4.91 -25.66
CA LEU A 21 0.58 -4.55 -24.52
C LEU A 21 -0.20 -3.63 -23.60
N THR A 22 -0.69 -4.26 -22.52
CA THR A 22 -1.14 -3.67 -21.26
C THR A 22 -0.96 -2.16 -21.15
N TYR A 23 -2.06 -1.43 -21.11
CA TYR A 23 -2.13 -0.08 -20.57
C TYR A 23 -1.78 -0.13 -19.08
N VAL A 24 -0.49 -0.22 -18.75
CA VAL A 24 -0.01 -0.10 -17.38
C VAL A 24 -0.09 1.38 -17.04
N SER A 25 -1.15 1.77 -16.35
CA SER A 25 -1.27 3.13 -15.83
C SER A 25 -0.05 3.42 -14.96
N ILE A 26 0.64 4.54 -15.24
CA ILE A 26 1.83 5.03 -14.53
C ILE A 26 1.67 5.00 -13.00
N SER A 27 0.44 5.15 -12.51
CA SER A 27 0.11 5.05 -11.09
C SER A 27 0.37 3.66 -10.50
N GLU A 28 0.09 2.57 -11.22
CA GLU A 28 0.24 1.22 -10.67
C GLU A 28 1.68 0.80 -10.49
N THR A 29 2.57 1.15 -11.43
CA THR A 29 4.01 0.86 -11.33
C THR A 29 4.63 1.61 -10.17
N GLU A 30 4.24 2.87 -10.02
CA GLU A 30 4.75 3.72 -8.95
C GLU A 30 4.22 3.28 -7.57
N ILE A 31 2.98 2.80 -7.45
CA ILE A 31 2.48 2.18 -6.21
C ILE A 31 3.34 0.99 -5.81
N VAL A 32 3.70 0.11 -6.75
CA VAL A 32 4.58 -1.04 -6.45
C VAL A 32 5.95 -0.55 -5.98
N ARG A 33 6.48 0.51 -6.58
CA ARG A 33 7.74 1.13 -6.16
C ARG A 33 7.66 1.68 -4.74
N ARG A 34 6.57 2.35 -4.37
CA ARG A 34 6.33 2.88 -3.02
C ARG A 34 6.17 1.79 -1.99
N ILE A 35 5.47 0.71 -2.32
CA ILE A 35 5.38 -0.48 -1.46
C ILE A 35 6.78 -1.05 -1.21
N ARG A 36 7.62 -1.18 -2.25
CA ARG A 36 9.01 -1.64 -2.11
C ARG A 36 9.85 -0.68 -1.24
N ALA A 37 9.69 0.62 -1.40
CA ALA A 37 10.37 1.61 -0.57
C ALA A 37 9.97 1.48 0.91
N GLY A 38 8.67 1.36 1.19
CA GLY A 38 8.16 1.10 2.54
C GLY A 38 8.73 -0.19 3.14
N TRP A 39 8.77 -1.27 2.36
CA TRP A 39 9.40 -2.53 2.78
C TRP A 39 10.90 -2.39 3.05
N ASN A 40 11.63 -1.61 2.26
CA ASN A 40 13.05 -1.38 2.50
C ASN A 40 13.29 -0.60 3.81
N CYS A 41 12.50 0.44 4.05
CA CYS A 41 12.51 1.17 5.33
C CYS A 41 12.16 0.25 6.51
N PHE A 42 11.14 -0.61 6.37
CA PHE A 42 10.77 -1.59 7.38
C PHE A 42 11.92 -2.58 7.64
N ASN A 43 12.50 -3.15 6.58
CA ASN A 43 13.55 -4.17 6.68
C ASN A 43 14.82 -3.64 7.36
N ARG A 44 15.11 -2.34 7.21
CA ARG A 44 16.20 -1.67 7.93
C ARG A 44 15.99 -1.69 9.45
N HIS A 45 14.74 -1.66 9.91
CA HIS A 45 14.36 -1.63 11.32
C HIS A 45 13.69 -2.92 11.80
N ASP A 46 13.73 -4.00 11.01
CA ASP A 46 13.00 -5.25 11.29
C ASP A 46 13.37 -5.85 12.65
N LYS A 47 14.66 -5.86 13.00
CA LYS A 47 15.13 -6.36 14.31
C LYS A 47 14.50 -5.63 15.50
N PHE A 48 14.17 -4.34 15.33
CA PHE A 48 13.52 -3.55 16.37
C PHE A 48 12.01 -3.74 16.36
N LEU A 49 11.41 -3.77 15.17
CA LEU A 49 9.96 -3.88 14.96
C LEU A 49 9.39 -5.29 15.19
N THR A 50 10.24 -6.31 15.17
CA THR A 50 9.86 -7.71 15.40
C THR A 50 10.27 -8.18 16.80
N SER A 51 10.92 -7.33 17.59
CA SER A 51 11.42 -7.68 18.92
C SER A 51 10.29 -7.69 19.95
N ARG A 52 10.06 -8.85 20.58
CA ARG A 52 9.08 -8.94 21.69
C ARG A 52 9.50 -8.16 22.95
N THR A 53 10.74 -7.71 23.01
CA THR A 53 11.28 -6.97 24.16
C THR A 53 10.84 -5.50 24.13
N VAL A 54 10.50 -4.98 22.95
CA VAL A 54 10.12 -3.58 22.79
C VAL A 54 8.61 -3.43 23.02
N GLU A 55 8.21 -2.39 23.75
CA GLU A 55 6.81 -2.07 23.91
C GLU A 55 6.21 -1.59 22.57
N MET A 56 5.01 -2.11 22.22
CA MET A 56 4.29 -1.80 20.97
C MET A 56 4.13 -0.30 20.69
N LYS A 57 4.15 0.54 21.75
CA LYS A 57 4.07 2.00 21.63
C LYS A 57 5.22 2.57 20.79
N TYR A 58 6.45 2.11 21.02
CA TYR A 58 7.64 2.59 20.31
C TYR A 58 7.69 2.06 18.88
N GLU A 59 7.31 0.80 18.68
CA GLU A 59 7.23 0.22 17.34
C GLU A 59 6.22 0.96 16.47
N ARG A 60 5.05 1.29 17.03
CA ARG A 60 4.01 2.07 16.33
C ARG A 60 4.50 3.49 16.00
N ALA A 61 5.18 4.14 16.93
CA ALA A 61 5.74 5.47 16.69
C ALA A 61 6.75 5.43 15.53
N LEU A 62 7.68 4.48 15.55
CA LEU A 62 8.67 4.31 14.48
C LEU A 62 8.02 4.00 13.13
N PHE A 63 7.05 3.09 13.11
CA PHE A 63 6.31 2.72 11.91
C PHE A 63 5.59 3.93 11.29
N ASN A 64 4.91 4.73 12.12
CA ASN A 64 4.20 5.92 11.67
C ASN A 64 5.16 7.01 11.14
N MET A 65 6.34 7.15 11.74
CA MET A 65 7.31 8.19 11.37
C MET A 65 8.13 7.84 10.13
N CYS A 66 8.42 6.56 9.87
CA CYS A 66 9.34 6.16 8.80
C CYS A 66 8.65 5.39 7.68
N THR A 67 7.83 4.39 8.02
CA THR A 67 7.30 3.43 7.05
C THR A 67 6.06 3.97 6.35
N LEU A 68 5.13 4.60 7.10
CA LEU A 68 3.95 5.24 6.51
C LEU A 68 4.29 6.35 5.50
N PRO A 69 5.13 7.35 5.82
CA PRO A 69 5.45 8.40 4.85
C PRO A 69 6.18 7.83 3.61
N ALA A 70 7.04 6.83 3.76
CA ALA A 70 7.69 6.20 2.62
C ALA A 70 6.68 5.56 1.62
N MET A 71 5.58 5.00 2.13
CA MET A 71 4.54 4.39 1.30
C MET A 71 3.51 5.40 0.77
N PHE A 72 3.07 6.35 1.60
CA PHE A 72 1.92 7.21 1.32
C PHE A 72 2.28 8.59 0.77
N TYR A 73 3.53 9.03 0.88
CA TYR A 73 3.93 10.34 0.35
C TYR A 73 3.71 10.39 -1.18
N GLY A 74 2.74 11.17 -1.63
CA GLY A 74 2.35 11.28 -3.04
C GLY A 74 1.23 10.33 -3.50
N VAL A 75 0.89 9.32 -2.70
CA VAL A 75 -0.33 8.52 -2.92
C VAL A 75 -1.59 9.37 -2.72
N GLU A 76 -1.54 10.30 -1.74
CA GLU A 76 -2.62 11.26 -1.45
C GLU A 76 -2.93 12.21 -2.61
N THR A 77 -1.94 12.48 -3.48
CA THR A 77 -2.10 13.41 -4.61
C THR A 77 -2.47 12.72 -5.91
N TRP A 78 -2.46 11.37 -5.96
CA TRP A 78 -2.84 10.62 -7.15
C TRP A 78 -4.30 10.20 -7.10
N MET A 79 -4.95 10.16 -8.26
CA MET A 79 -6.26 9.53 -8.41
C MET A 79 -6.10 8.01 -8.27
N LEU A 80 -6.25 7.51 -7.05
CA LEU A 80 -6.13 6.07 -6.77
C LEU A 80 -7.35 5.32 -7.29
N SER A 81 -7.10 4.21 -7.97
CA SER A 81 -8.14 3.23 -8.22
C SER A 81 -8.44 2.47 -6.92
N LYS A 82 -9.66 1.94 -6.76
CA LYS A 82 -9.99 1.06 -5.63
C LYS A 82 -9.06 -0.15 -5.52
N ALA A 83 -8.50 -0.60 -6.65
CA ALA A 83 -7.53 -1.70 -6.67
C ALA A 83 -6.17 -1.27 -6.07
N ALA A 84 -5.72 -0.05 -6.38
CA ALA A 84 -4.52 0.55 -5.81
C ALA A 84 -4.60 0.72 -4.29
N GLU A 85 -5.70 1.27 -3.79
CA GLU A 85 -5.96 1.42 -2.35
C GLU A 85 -5.91 0.07 -1.63
N ARG A 86 -6.54 -0.96 -2.21
CA ARG A 86 -6.52 -2.33 -1.67
C ARG A 86 -5.09 -2.88 -1.61
N LYS A 87 -4.28 -2.67 -2.66
CA LYS A 87 -2.86 -3.13 -2.68
C LYS A 87 -2.06 -2.47 -1.55
N LEU A 88 -2.20 -1.16 -1.35
CA LEU A 88 -1.54 -0.41 -0.28
C LEU A 88 -2.00 -0.88 1.11
N ALA A 89 -3.30 -1.00 1.32
CA ALA A 89 -3.85 -1.46 2.59
C ALA A 89 -3.46 -2.92 2.91
N CYS A 90 -3.33 -3.78 1.89
CA CYS A 90 -2.80 -5.13 2.05
C CYS A 90 -1.32 -5.14 2.44
N ALA A 91 -0.51 -4.26 1.84
CA ALA A 91 0.90 -4.10 2.19
C ALA A 91 1.09 -3.59 3.62
N GLN A 92 0.35 -2.56 4.02
CA GLN A 92 0.37 -2.03 5.39
C GLN A 92 -0.01 -3.09 6.42
N ARG A 93 -1.16 -3.76 6.24
CA ARG A 93 -1.58 -4.85 7.16
C ARG A 93 -0.58 -5.98 7.23
N ARG A 94 0.18 -6.23 6.15
CA ARG A 94 1.23 -7.25 6.16
C ARG A 94 2.36 -6.82 7.09
N MET A 95 2.82 -5.58 7.02
CA MET A 95 3.85 -5.05 7.93
C MET A 95 3.38 -5.04 9.39
N GLU A 96 2.15 -4.59 9.64
CA GLU A 96 1.56 -4.60 11.00
C GLU A 96 1.49 -6.02 11.59
N ARG A 97 1.17 -7.05 10.78
CA ARG A 97 1.19 -8.44 11.24
C ARG A 97 2.60 -8.93 11.63
N PHE A 98 3.63 -8.47 10.93
CA PHE A 98 5.02 -8.76 11.32
C PHE A 98 5.34 -8.15 12.68
N MET A 99 4.94 -6.89 12.91
CA MET A 99 5.14 -6.21 14.20
C MET A 99 4.49 -6.97 15.37
N VAL A 100 3.22 -7.38 15.22
CA VAL A 100 2.52 -8.13 16.29
C VAL A 100 2.98 -9.60 16.36
N GLY A 101 3.77 -10.10 15.39
CA GLY A 101 4.17 -11.49 15.30
C GLY A 101 3.01 -12.47 15.04
N VAL A 102 1.89 -11.99 14.47
CA VAL A 102 0.71 -12.82 14.19
C VAL A 102 0.85 -13.44 12.80
N ARG A 103 0.99 -14.77 12.78
CA ARG A 103 1.01 -15.55 11.53
C ARG A 103 -0.41 -15.73 11.01
N LEU A 104 -0.57 -15.81 9.68
CA LEU A 104 -1.86 -16.11 9.03
C LEU A 104 -2.47 -17.44 9.51
N LEU A 105 -1.62 -18.37 9.96
CA LEU A 105 -2.01 -19.64 10.57
C LEU A 105 -2.80 -19.49 11.87
N ASN A 106 -2.62 -18.39 12.61
CA ASN A 106 -3.29 -18.17 13.88
C ASN A 106 -4.79 -17.95 13.73
N LYS A 107 -5.32 -17.78 12.49
CA LYS A 107 -6.73 -17.54 12.16
C LYS A 107 -7.43 -16.54 13.11
N LYS A 108 -6.68 -15.58 13.66
CA LYS A 108 -7.24 -14.53 14.52
C LYS A 108 -8.06 -13.60 13.63
N THR A 109 -9.37 -13.69 13.75
CA THR A 109 -10.32 -12.72 13.21
C THR A 109 -10.22 -11.41 14.01
N ASN A 110 -10.68 -10.28 13.44
CA ASN A 110 -10.83 -9.00 14.16
C ASN A 110 -11.92 -9.03 15.25
N ALA A 111 -12.15 -10.17 15.89
CA ALA A 111 -12.97 -10.27 17.08
C ALA A 111 -12.10 -9.78 18.24
N TRP A 112 -12.45 -8.59 18.74
CA TRP A 112 -11.88 -8.01 19.96
C TRP A 112 -12.27 -8.83 21.18
#